data_AF-A0A6J1BLY8-F1
#
_entry.id   AF-A0A6J1BLY8-F1
#
_cell.length_a   1.000
_cell.length_b   1.000
_cell.length_c   1.000
_cell.angle_alpha   90.00
_cell.angle_beta   90.00
_cell.angle_gamma   90.00
#
_symmetry.space_group_name_H-M   'P 1'
#
loop_
_entity.id
_entity.type
_entity.pdbx_description
1 polymer ?
#
loop_
_entity_poly.entity_id
_entity_poly.type
_entity_poly.pdbx_seq_one_letter_code
_entity_poly.pdbx_strand_id
1 'polypeptide(L)'
;MLDVITDRPFIPSTINVMTNEMIPKPRPEWNEVETKKVQTNFKAINTLHCALTPTELNKVSRCTTAKKVWEKLRIIHEGTSQVKESKIALITHNYEMFKMKSGEDITSMLD
;
A
#
# COMPACT_ATOMS: atom_id res chain seq x y z
N MET A 1 -11.19 -5.73 10.14
CA MET A 1 -9.80 -6.11 9.78
C MET A 1 -9.36 -5.41 8.49
N LEU A 2 -10.15 -5.44 7.41
CA LEU A 2 -9.85 -4.72 6.16
C LEU A 2 -9.75 -3.19 6.37
N ASP A 3 -10.63 -2.67 7.20
CA ASP A 3 -10.66 -1.33 7.77
C ASP A 3 -9.26 -0.85 8.25
N VAL A 4 -8.46 -1.71 8.88
CA VAL A 4 -7.15 -1.29 9.42
C VAL A 4 -6.03 -1.24 8.35
N ILE A 5 -6.22 -1.91 7.21
CA ILE A 5 -5.28 -1.83 6.08
C ILE A 5 -5.65 -0.69 5.11
N THR A 6 -6.92 -0.26 5.09
CA THR A 6 -7.39 0.84 4.23
C THR A 6 -7.34 2.21 4.91
N ASP A 7 -7.65 2.27 6.21
CA ASP A 7 -7.88 3.54 6.90
C ASP A 7 -6.58 4.20 7.38
N ARG A 8 -6.66 5.48 7.76
CA ARG A 8 -5.48 6.15 8.36
C ARG A 8 -5.06 5.44 9.66
N PRO A 9 -3.76 5.43 9.98
CA PRO A 9 -3.27 4.93 11.26
C PRO A 9 -4.06 5.53 12.42
N PHE A 10 -4.66 4.66 13.22
CA PHE A 10 -5.35 5.10 14.41
C PHE A 10 -4.35 5.35 15.54
N ILE A 11 -4.35 6.58 16.06
CA ILE A 11 -3.55 6.98 17.22
C ILE A 11 -4.52 7.49 18.29
N PRO A 12 -4.70 6.77 19.42
CA PRO A 12 -5.48 7.27 20.54
C PRO A 12 -4.95 8.63 20.98
N SER A 13 -5.83 9.63 20.99
CA SER A 13 -5.45 11.03 21.16
C SER A 13 -6.53 11.78 21.95
N THR A 14 -6.14 12.82 22.66
CA THR A 14 -7.03 13.74 23.39
C THR A 14 -6.82 15.18 22.90
N ILE A 15 -7.76 16.07 23.19
CA ILE A 15 -7.64 17.50 22.85
C ILE A 15 -6.92 18.20 23.99
N ASN A 16 -5.85 18.93 23.67
CA ASN A 16 -5.23 19.86 24.58
C ASN A 16 -6.19 21.05 24.81
N VAL A 17 -6.68 21.21 26.03
CA VAL A 17 -7.69 22.24 26.36
C VAL A 17 -7.15 23.68 26.19
N MET A 18 -5.83 23.87 26.26
CA MET A 18 -5.19 25.18 26.13
C MET A 18 -4.87 25.52 24.66
N THR A 19 -4.43 24.55 23.86
CA THR A 19 -3.98 24.79 22.47
C THR A 19 -5.00 24.33 21.41
N ASN A 20 -6.04 23.60 21.82
CA ASN A 20 -7.03 22.95 20.96
C ASN A 20 -6.42 21.96 19.93
N GLU A 21 -5.21 21.48 20.18
CA GLU A 21 -4.50 20.50 19.35
C GLU A 21 -4.77 19.07 19.81
N MET A 22 -4.75 18.11 18.86
CA MET A 22 -4.80 16.69 19.21
C MET A 22 -3.42 16.20 19.66
N ILE A 23 -3.33 15.73 20.90
CA ILE A 23 -2.12 15.16 21.47
C ILE A 23 -2.27 13.64 21.67
N PRO A 24 -1.24 12.82 21.38
CA PRO A 24 -1.30 11.39 21.64
C PRO A 24 -1.53 11.09 23.12
N LYS A 25 -2.46 10.19 23.40
CA LYS A 25 -2.83 9.79 24.75
C LYS A 25 -1.92 8.66 25.25
N PRO A 26 -1.41 8.69 26.49
CA PRO A 26 -0.62 7.58 27.03
C PRO A 26 -1.48 6.31 27.20
N ARG A 27 -0.84 5.14 27.06
CA ARG A 27 -1.53 3.83 27.06
C ARG A 27 -2.48 3.59 28.23
N PRO A 28 -2.16 3.95 29.48
CA PRO A 28 -3.05 3.70 30.63
C PRO A 28 -4.39 4.43 30.54
N GLU A 29 -4.48 5.51 29.76
CA GLU A 29 -5.70 6.31 29.61
C GLU A 29 -6.54 5.88 28.40
N TRP A 30 -6.13 4.83 27.68
CA TRP A 30 -6.88 4.32 26.54
C TRP A 30 -8.17 3.65 27.01
N ASN A 31 -9.27 3.98 26.33
CA ASN A 31 -10.53 3.28 26.54
C ASN A 31 -10.53 1.92 25.82
N GLU A 32 -11.55 1.10 26.07
CA GLU A 32 -11.66 -0.23 25.51
C GLU A 32 -11.71 -0.22 23.97
N VAL A 33 -12.44 0.74 23.39
CA VAL A 33 -12.59 0.88 21.93
C VAL A 33 -11.26 1.22 21.27
N GLU A 34 -10.51 2.18 21.84
CA GLU A 34 -9.18 2.56 21.38
C GLU A 34 -8.19 1.40 21.45
N THR A 35 -8.19 0.70 22.59
CA THR A 35 -7.36 -0.48 22.82
C THR A 35 -7.66 -1.56 21.77
N LYS A 36 -8.94 -1.85 21.52
CA LYS A 36 -9.38 -2.82 20.52
C LYS A 36 -8.94 -2.43 19.11
N LYS A 37 -9.01 -1.15 18.73
CA LYS A 37 -8.52 -0.66 17.43
C LYS A 37 -7.01 -0.86 17.28
N VAL A 38 -6.23 -0.49 18.28
CA VAL A 38 -4.76 -0.68 18.26
C VAL A 38 -4.39 -2.16 18.22
N GLN A 39 -5.06 -3.01 19.02
CA GLN A 39 -4.86 -4.45 18.98
C GLN A 39 -5.19 -5.05 17.62
N THR A 40 -6.24 -4.57 16.96
CA THR A 40 -6.62 -5.03 15.62
C THR A 40 -5.51 -4.70 14.60
N ASN A 41 -4.87 -3.54 14.70
CA ASN A 41 -3.70 -3.20 13.89
C ASN A 41 -2.53 -4.18 14.12
N PHE A 42 -2.19 -4.48 15.38
CA PHE A 42 -1.13 -5.46 15.67
C PHE A 42 -1.46 -6.87 15.16
N LYS A 43 -2.72 -7.31 15.32
CA LYS A 43 -3.19 -8.59 14.77
C LYS A 43 -3.04 -8.63 13.26
N ALA A 44 -3.46 -7.57 12.56
CA ALA A 44 -3.32 -7.48 11.11
C ALA A 44 -1.85 -7.48 10.64
N ILE A 45 -0.96 -6.75 11.33
CA ILE A 45 0.49 -6.79 11.04
C ILE A 45 1.03 -8.20 11.21
N ASN A 46 0.72 -8.87 12.32
CA ASN A 46 1.19 -10.22 12.58
C ASN A 46 0.66 -11.21 11.54
N THR A 47 -0.63 -11.13 11.19
CA THR A 47 -1.22 -11.96 10.13
C THR A 47 -0.51 -11.75 8.78
N LEU A 48 -0.22 -10.49 8.41
CA LEU A 48 0.53 -10.19 7.19
C LEU A 48 1.94 -10.80 7.27
N HIS A 49 2.67 -10.57 8.35
CA HIS A 49 4.04 -11.09 8.53
C HIS A 49 4.12 -12.62 8.44
N CYS A 50 3.13 -13.34 8.97
CA CYS A 50 3.07 -14.81 8.89
C CYS A 50 2.96 -15.35 7.45
N ALA A 51 2.45 -14.54 6.51
CA ALA A 51 2.29 -14.92 5.11
C ALA A 51 3.50 -14.55 4.24
N LEU A 52 4.49 -13.84 4.78
CA LEU A 52 5.62 -13.31 3.99
C LEU A 52 6.83 -14.24 4.01
N THR A 53 7.55 -14.24 2.90
CA THR A 53 8.91 -14.80 2.86
C THR A 53 9.86 -13.95 3.73
N PRO A 54 10.99 -14.50 4.22
CA PRO A 54 11.97 -13.72 4.98
C PRO A 54 12.47 -12.46 4.25
N THR A 55 12.64 -12.55 2.93
CA THR A 55 13.06 -11.43 2.08
C THR A 55 12.02 -10.31 2.05
N GLU A 56 10.74 -10.64 1.93
CA GLU A 56 9.65 -9.65 1.95
C GLU A 56 9.45 -9.07 3.33
N LEU A 57 9.51 -9.92 4.36
CA LEU A 57 9.42 -9.49 5.76
C LEU A 57 10.48 -8.44 6.09
N ASN A 58 11.74 -8.66 5.67
CA ASN A 58 12.82 -7.69 5.88
C ASN A 58 12.50 -6.31 5.30
N LYS A 59 11.82 -6.25 4.14
CA LYS A 59 11.45 -4.98 3.47
C LYS A 59 10.34 -4.20 4.20
N VAL A 60 9.49 -4.89 4.97
CA VAL A 60 8.33 -4.30 5.66
C VAL A 60 8.45 -4.29 7.20
N SER A 61 9.48 -4.92 7.76
CA SER A 61 9.70 -5.09 9.21
C SER A 61 9.66 -3.79 10.03
N ARG A 62 10.04 -2.66 9.44
CA ARG A 62 10.05 -1.34 10.08
C ARG A 62 8.69 -0.62 10.04
N CYS A 63 7.68 -1.22 9.42
CA CYS A 63 6.34 -0.63 9.34
C CYS A 63 5.58 -0.82 10.64
N THR A 64 5.03 0.28 11.17
CA THR A 64 4.30 0.28 12.44
C THR A 64 2.78 0.13 12.29
N THR A 65 2.28 0.12 11.05
CA THR A 65 0.84 0.05 10.76
C THR A 65 0.58 -0.98 9.67
N ALA A 66 -0.52 -1.73 9.80
CA ALA A 66 -0.91 -2.76 8.84
C ALA A 66 -1.07 -2.16 7.43
N LYS A 67 -1.64 -0.95 7.33
CA LYS A 67 -1.70 -0.18 6.09
C LYS A 67 -0.34 0.06 5.43
N LYS A 68 0.69 0.43 6.20
CA LYS A 68 2.03 0.66 5.64
C LYS A 68 2.67 -0.64 5.15
N VAL A 69 2.45 -1.75 5.85
CA VAL A 69 2.88 -3.08 5.42
C VAL A 69 2.20 -3.42 4.08
N TRP A 70 0.86 -3.33 4.05
CA TRP A 70 0.06 -3.60 2.86
C TRP A 70 0.47 -2.75 1.66
N GLU A 71 0.62 -1.44 1.84
CA GLU A 71 0.98 -0.52 0.75
C GLU A 71 2.38 -0.82 0.19
N LYS A 72 3.34 -1.18 1.04
CA LYS A 72 4.67 -1.62 0.56
C LYS A 72 4.59 -2.92 -0.22
N LEU A 73 3.81 -3.90 0.25
CA LEU A 73 3.61 -5.16 -0.47
C LEU A 73 2.99 -4.89 -1.85
N ARG A 74 1.97 -4.04 -1.91
CA ARG A 74 1.34 -3.60 -3.16
C ARG A 74 2.37 -3.01 -4.13
N ILE A 75 3.24 -2.14 -3.65
CA ILE A 75 4.31 -1.53 -4.47
C ILE A 75 5.34 -2.60 -4.93
N ILE A 76 5.70 -3.55 -4.07
CA ILE A 76 6.66 -4.60 -4.40
C ILE A 76 6.13 -5.51 -5.51
N HIS A 77 4.86 -5.89 -5.46
CA HIS A 77 4.28 -6.84 -6.42
C HIS A 77 3.68 -6.18 -7.67
N GLU A 78 3.01 -5.04 -7.52
CA GLU A 78 2.35 -4.38 -8.66
C GLU A 78 3.21 -3.29 -9.31
N GLY A 79 4.27 -2.85 -8.64
CA GLY A 79 5.08 -1.70 -9.04
C GLY A 79 4.50 -0.35 -8.56
N THR A 80 5.34 0.68 -8.65
CA THR A 80 4.96 2.07 -8.34
C THR A 80 4.05 2.66 -9.43
N SER A 81 3.36 3.77 -9.12
CA SER A 81 2.61 4.53 -10.14
C SER A 81 3.50 4.90 -11.33
N GLN A 82 4.72 5.39 -11.06
CA GLN A 82 5.69 5.75 -12.10
C GLN A 82 6.05 4.57 -13.01
N VAL A 83 6.26 3.37 -12.46
CA VAL A 83 6.53 2.16 -13.27
C VAL A 83 5.32 1.81 -14.12
N LYS A 84 4.10 1.89 -13.55
CA LYS A 84 2.85 1.64 -14.28
C LYS A 84 2.65 2.65 -15.42
N GLU A 85 2.84 3.94 -15.14
CA GLU A 85 2.77 5.04 -16.11
C GLU A 85 3.81 4.89 -17.23
N SER A 86 5.04 4.51 -16.87
CA SER A 86 6.10 4.28 -17.86
C SER A 86 5.79 3.09 -18.78
N LYS A 87 5.19 2.02 -18.25
CA LYS A 87 4.70 0.89 -19.06
C LYS A 87 3.59 1.32 -20.01
N ILE A 88 2.64 2.14 -19.53
CA ILE A 88 1.57 2.69 -20.37
C ILE A 88 2.17 3.55 -21.49
N ALA A 89 3.05 4.48 -21.16
CA ALA A 89 3.70 5.35 -22.13
C ALA A 89 4.48 4.56 -23.20
N LEU A 90 5.20 3.51 -22.79
CA LEU A 90 5.93 2.63 -23.70
C LEU A 90 4.97 1.89 -24.66
N ILE A 91 3.89 1.31 -24.13
CA ILE A 91 2.91 0.59 -24.95
C ILE A 91 2.20 1.55 -25.91
N THR A 92 1.81 2.73 -25.44
CA THR A 92 1.21 3.78 -26.30
C THR A 92 2.15 4.17 -27.42
N HIS A 93 3.43 4.41 -27.10
CA HIS A 93 4.43 4.74 -28.12
C HIS A 93 4.61 3.61 -29.14
N ASN A 94 4.70 2.36 -28.69
CA ASN A 94 4.80 1.21 -29.59
C ASN A 94 3.58 1.10 -30.52
N TYR A 95 2.38 1.37 -30.00
CA TYR A 95 1.14 1.39 -30.78
C TYR A 95 1.12 2.53 -31.80
N GLU A 96 1.54 3.74 -31.43
CA GLU A 96 1.63 4.88 -32.36
C GLU A 96 2.65 4.66 -33.47
N MET A 97 3.76 3.97 -33.14
CA MET A 97 4.80 3.61 -34.10
C MET A 97 4.44 2.36 -34.93
N PHE A 98 3.40 1.64 -34.54
CA PHE A 98 2.96 0.42 -35.20
C PHE A 98 2.38 0.75 -36.58
N LYS A 99 3.07 0.27 -37.62
CA LYS A 99 2.65 0.45 -39.00
C LYS A 99 3.05 -0.76 -39.82
N MET A 100 2.24 -1.04 -40.85
CA MET A 100 2.52 -2.06 -41.84
C MET A 100 3.84 -1.74 -42.56
N LYS A 101 4.69 -2.74 -42.70
CA LYS A 101 5.93 -2.67 -43.48
C LYS A 101 5.61 -2.79 -44.97
N SER A 102 6.57 -2.38 -45.81
CA SER A 102 6.41 -2.52 -47.26
C SER A 102 6.38 -4.02 -47.64
N GLY A 103 5.29 -4.45 -48.28
CA GLY A 103 5.08 -5.84 -48.69
C GLY A 103 4.49 -6.75 -47.61
N GLU A 104 4.15 -6.23 -46.44
CA GLU A 104 3.42 -6.94 -45.39
C GLU A 104 1.91 -6.91 -45.68
N ASP A 105 1.20 -8.01 -45.43
CA ASP A 105 -0.26 -8.06 -45.53
C ASP A 105 -0.92 -7.91 -44.14
N ILE A 106 -2.25 -7.69 -44.13
CA ILE A 106 -3.01 -7.44 -42.90
C ILE A 106 -2.95 -8.65 -41.94
N THR A 107 -2.91 -9.87 -42.49
CA THR A 107 -2.82 -11.09 -41.69
C THR A 107 -1.47 -11.19 -40.98
N SER A 108 -0.38 -10.90 -41.69
CA SER A 108 1.00 -10.93 -41.18
C SER A 108 1.28 -9.84 -40.15
N MET A 109 0.48 -8.76 -40.16
CA MET A 109 0.59 -7.65 -39.22
C MET A 109 -0.05 -7.97 -37.85
N LEU A 110 -0.91 -8.99 -37.75
CA LEU A 110 -1.61 -9.33 -36.51
C LEU A 110 -0.97 -10.50 -35.72
N ASP A 111 0.00 -11.18 -36.35
CA ASP A 111 0.80 -12.28 -35.77
C ASP A 111 2.00 -11.76 -34.96
#